data_AF-A0A7V3Y3D8-F1
#
_entry.id   AF-A0A7V3Y3D8-F1
#
_cell.length_a   1.000
_cell.length_b   1.000
_cell.length_c   1.000
_cell.angle_alpha   90.00
_cell.angle_beta   90.00
_cell.angle_gamma   90.00
#
_symmetry.space_group_name_H-M   'P 1'
#
loop_
_entity.id
_entity.type
_entity.pdbx_description
1 polymer ?
#
loop_
_entity_poly.entity_id
_entity_poly.type
_entity_poly.pdbx_seq_one_letter_code
_entity_poly.pdbx_strand_id
1 'polypeptide(L)'
;NKVCGSGLKAVMLAAQAIQCGDANVVVAGGMENMSMAPYYLEKARFGYRMGDGKLKDHMVNDGLWDVVNDFHMGISNELCCEKYNVSREEQDRYAALSYERALRAIEAGKFKEEIVPVTIAQKQNSIIFDTDECPKPTPYETLATMKPAFKEGGVTTAGNASIISDGAAALVVMSEKRAKELGCHIMATIGAQASAGIDMKYVLMAPILAIPKCLKKEGISLTDVDLFEINEAFSGSTVGVMKELGLDSNKVNVNGGSVALGHPIGASGARVLVTLLHEMIRQDKHIGLASLCLGGGEAVALIVKR
;
A
#
# COMPACT_ATOMS: atom_id res chain seq x y z
N ASN A 1 9.49 12.26 -1.14
CA ASN A 1 8.11 11.94 -0.74
C ASN A 1 7.30 11.72 -2.01
N LYS A 2 6.60 10.58 -2.12
CA LYS A 2 5.67 10.23 -3.19
C LYS A 2 4.37 9.63 -2.63
N VAL A 3 3.88 10.20 -1.52
CA VAL A 3 2.69 9.77 -0.75
C VAL A 3 2.74 8.26 -0.49
N CYS A 4 1.68 7.51 -0.79
CA CYS A 4 1.58 6.07 -0.59
C CYS A 4 2.72 5.30 -1.29
N GLY A 5 3.15 5.78 -2.45
CA GLY A 5 4.20 5.15 -3.25
C GLY A 5 5.62 5.38 -2.75
N SER A 6 5.81 6.12 -1.64
CA SER A 6 7.14 6.51 -1.14
C SER A 6 8.05 5.31 -0.90
N GLY A 7 7.60 4.31 -0.13
CA GLY A 7 8.40 3.14 0.21
C GLY A 7 8.84 2.32 -1.01
N LEU A 8 7.91 2.06 -1.95
CA LEU A 8 8.24 1.31 -3.17
C LEU A 8 9.14 2.14 -4.10
N LYS A 9 8.89 3.46 -4.19
CA LYS A 9 9.70 4.35 -5.01
C LYS A 9 11.13 4.47 -4.48
N ALA A 10 11.35 4.38 -3.17
CA ALA A 10 12.69 4.33 -2.59
C ALA A 10 13.47 3.10 -3.09
N VAL A 11 12.83 1.92 -3.13
CA VAL A 11 13.45 0.69 -3.66
C VAL A 11 13.75 0.83 -5.16
N MET A 12 12.82 1.39 -5.92
CA MET A 12 13.00 1.70 -7.35
C MET A 12 14.20 2.64 -7.59
N LEU A 13 14.39 3.66 -6.74
CA LEU A 13 15.51 4.60 -6.81
C LEU A 13 16.84 3.93 -6.40
N ALA A 14 16.82 3.05 -5.41
CA ALA A 14 17.99 2.26 -5.02
C ALA A 14 18.48 1.37 -6.17
N ALA A 15 17.57 0.70 -6.87
CA ALA A 15 17.90 -0.08 -8.06
C ALA A 15 18.51 0.81 -9.17
N GLN A 16 17.99 2.02 -9.37
CA GLN A 16 18.54 2.97 -10.35
C GLN A 16 19.96 3.42 -10.00
N ALA A 17 20.21 3.77 -8.73
CA ALA A 17 21.55 4.15 -8.27
C ALA A 17 22.57 3.02 -8.49
N ILE A 18 22.17 1.77 -8.24
CA ILE A 18 23.02 0.61 -8.49
C ILE A 18 23.26 0.38 -9.98
N GLN A 19 22.21 0.49 -10.81
CA GLN A 19 22.31 0.34 -12.27
C GLN A 19 23.21 1.41 -12.91
N CYS A 20 23.20 2.63 -12.38
CA CYS A 20 24.07 3.73 -12.83
C CYS A 20 25.52 3.61 -12.32
N GLY A 21 25.80 2.69 -11.40
CA GLY A 21 27.14 2.51 -10.80
C GLY A 21 27.45 3.44 -9.64
N ASP A 22 26.48 4.21 -9.15
CA ASP A 22 26.65 5.18 -8.06
C ASP A 22 26.63 4.50 -6.68
N ALA A 23 26.09 3.28 -6.58
CA ALA A 23 26.03 2.50 -5.35
C ALA A 23 26.17 1.00 -5.60
N ASN A 24 26.57 0.25 -4.57
CA ASN A 24 26.59 -1.22 -4.59
C ASN A 24 25.71 -1.86 -3.52
N VAL A 25 25.35 -1.10 -2.49
CA VAL A 25 24.51 -1.51 -1.35
C VAL A 25 23.70 -0.29 -0.93
N VAL A 26 22.38 -0.42 -0.85
CA VAL A 26 21.46 0.64 -0.46
C VAL A 26 20.38 0.04 0.44
N VAL A 27 20.11 0.67 1.58
CA VAL A 27 18.91 0.38 2.36
C VAL A 27 17.79 1.27 1.85
N ALA A 28 16.67 0.68 1.47
CA ALA A 28 15.53 1.39 0.91
C ALA A 28 14.22 0.88 1.50
N GLY A 29 13.24 1.76 1.63
CA GLY A 29 11.97 1.41 2.25
C GLY A 29 11.16 2.64 2.60
N GLY A 30 10.29 2.51 3.60
CA GLY A 30 9.51 3.62 4.11
C GLY A 30 9.06 3.38 5.55
N MET A 31 8.66 4.46 6.20
CA MET A 31 8.14 4.48 7.56
C MET A 31 7.02 5.51 7.65
N GLU A 32 6.05 5.27 8.52
CA GLU A 32 5.00 6.21 8.85
C GLU A 32 4.53 5.99 10.29
N ASN A 33 4.21 7.08 10.99
CA ASN A 33 3.46 7.03 12.23
C ASN A 33 2.34 8.07 12.13
N MET A 34 1.19 7.61 11.64
CA MET A 34 0.01 8.44 11.43
C MET A 34 -0.63 8.82 12.77
N SER A 35 -0.55 7.96 13.79
CA SER A 35 -1.03 8.25 15.14
C SER A 35 -0.35 9.46 15.78
N MET A 36 0.89 9.76 15.38
CA MET A 36 1.68 10.90 15.88
C MET A 36 1.58 12.15 14.98
N ALA A 37 0.73 12.17 13.96
CA ALA A 37 0.56 13.35 13.11
C ALA A 37 0.03 14.54 13.93
N PRO A 38 0.66 15.73 13.86
CA PRO A 38 0.26 16.87 14.66
C PRO A 38 -0.96 17.60 14.08
N TYR A 39 -1.53 18.49 14.88
CA TYR A 39 -2.35 19.59 14.37
C TYR A 39 -1.51 20.85 14.23
N TYR A 40 -1.82 21.71 13.24
CA TYR A 40 -1.08 22.96 13.02
C TYR A 40 -1.96 24.16 12.66
N LEU A 41 -1.38 25.35 12.85
CA LEU A 41 -1.99 26.66 12.57
C LEU A 41 -1.14 27.42 11.55
N GLU A 42 -1.64 27.56 10.33
CA GLU A 42 -0.86 28.12 9.20
C GLU A 42 -0.38 29.56 9.43
N LYS A 43 -1.20 30.40 10.06
CA LYS A 43 -0.89 31.83 10.22
C LYS A 43 -0.28 32.16 11.58
N ALA A 44 -0.08 31.17 12.46
CA ALA A 44 0.42 31.42 13.82
C ALA A 44 1.80 32.09 13.84
N ARG A 45 2.65 31.85 12.83
CA ARG A 45 4.00 32.43 12.75
C ARG A 45 3.99 33.95 12.63
N PHE A 46 3.09 34.52 11.83
CA PHE A 46 3.04 35.97 11.56
C PHE A 46 1.77 36.65 12.11
N GLY A 47 0.92 35.89 12.79
CA GLY A 47 -0.28 36.36 13.45
C GLY A 47 -1.53 36.29 12.56
N TYR A 48 -2.66 35.99 13.20
CA TYR A 48 -3.98 36.00 12.56
C TYR A 48 -4.60 37.40 12.46
N ARG A 49 -3.97 38.41 13.08
CA ARG A 49 -4.48 39.78 13.29
C ARG A 49 -5.75 39.82 14.15
N MET A 50 -6.89 39.35 13.64
CA MET A 50 -8.20 39.33 14.32
C MET A 50 -9.15 38.34 13.62
N GLY A 51 -9.98 37.62 14.37
CA GLY A 51 -10.94 36.62 13.85
C GLY A 51 -10.49 35.16 14.04
N ASP A 52 -11.34 34.23 13.64
CA ASP A 52 -11.13 32.79 13.84
C ASP A 52 -10.02 32.22 12.94
N GLY A 53 -9.36 31.16 13.43
CA GLY A 53 -8.39 30.37 12.69
C GLY A 53 -8.79 28.90 12.62
N LYS A 54 -8.44 28.22 11.53
CA LYS A 54 -8.65 26.78 11.38
C LYS A 54 -7.43 26.02 11.90
N LEU A 55 -7.63 25.19 12.92
CA LEU A 55 -6.67 24.17 13.33
C LEU A 55 -6.71 23.03 12.30
N LYS A 56 -5.61 22.81 11.58
CA LYS A 56 -5.53 21.81 10.52
C LYS A 56 -4.96 20.50 11.04
N ASP A 57 -5.61 19.40 10.67
CA ASP A 57 -5.10 18.04 10.87
C ASP A 57 -4.03 17.75 9.79
N HIS A 58 -2.80 17.46 10.21
CA HIS A 58 -1.69 17.19 9.28
C HIS A 58 -1.87 15.90 8.49
N MET A 59 -2.33 14.83 9.13
CA MET A 59 -2.54 13.55 8.45
C MET A 59 -3.55 13.71 7.33
N VAL A 60 -4.66 14.40 7.60
CA VAL A 60 -5.67 14.66 6.58
C VAL A 60 -5.11 15.58 5.49
N ASN A 61 -4.52 16.72 5.85
CA ASN A 61 -4.11 17.72 4.87
C ASN A 61 -2.99 17.22 3.93
N ASP A 62 -1.98 16.57 4.48
CA ASP A 62 -0.76 16.24 3.76
C ASP A 62 -0.78 14.79 3.20
N GLY A 63 -1.65 13.93 3.75
CA GLY A 63 -1.71 12.50 3.39
C GLY A 63 -3.00 12.07 2.69
N LEU A 64 -4.16 12.63 3.05
CA LEU A 64 -5.48 12.08 2.69
C LEU A 64 -6.37 13.05 1.89
N TRP A 65 -5.87 14.23 1.53
CA TRP A 65 -6.62 15.27 0.82
C TRP A 65 -6.13 15.45 -0.61
N ASP A 66 -7.08 15.50 -1.56
CA ASP A 66 -6.82 15.96 -2.92
C ASP A 66 -6.79 17.49 -2.91
N VAL A 67 -5.59 18.07 -3.06
CA VAL A 67 -5.43 19.53 -3.07
C VAL A 67 -6.02 20.21 -4.31
N VAL A 68 -6.21 19.49 -5.42
CA VAL A 68 -6.71 20.04 -6.68
C VAL A 68 -8.23 19.99 -6.72
N ASN A 69 -8.82 18.88 -6.29
CA ASN A 69 -10.27 18.69 -6.30
C ASN A 69 -10.96 19.06 -4.98
N ASP A 70 -10.18 19.36 -3.94
CA ASP A 70 -10.62 19.78 -2.61
C ASP A 70 -11.56 18.77 -1.92
N PHE A 71 -11.13 17.50 -1.85
CA PHE A 71 -11.87 16.46 -1.14
C PHE A 71 -10.95 15.40 -0.50
N HIS A 72 -11.51 14.59 0.39
CA HIS A 72 -10.84 13.42 0.98
C HIS A 72 -10.69 12.27 -0.03
N MET A 73 -9.62 11.47 0.03
CA MET A 73 -9.41 10.30 -0.85
C MET A 73 -10.59 9.31 -0.88
N GLY A 74 -11.40 9.27 0.17
CA GLY A 74 -12.64 8.49 0.20
C GLY A 74 -13.67 8.91 -0.86
N ILE A 75 -13.74 10.20 -1.20
CA ILE A 75 -14.55 10.70 -2.32
C ILE A 75 -13.96 10.25 -3.66
N SER A 76 -12.63 10.14 -3.79
CA SER A 76 -12.03 9.53 -4.98
C SER A 76 -12.49 8.08 -5.15
N ASN A 77 -12.63 7.32 -4.06
CA ASN A 77 -13.16 5.96 -4.15
C ASN A 77 -14.61 5.93 -4.64
N GLU A 78 -15.48 6.82 -4.14
CA GLU A 78 -16.86 6.95 -4.63
C GLU A 78 -16.88 7.20 -6.14
N LEU A 79 -16.07 8.15 -6.62
CA LEU A 79 -15.99 8.51 -8.05
C LEU A 79 -15.43 7.38 -8.91
N CYS A 80 -14.44 6.63 -8.41
CA CYS A 80 -13.93 5.44 -9.07
C CYS A 80 -15.01 4.35 -9.13
N CYS A 81 -15.70 4.07 -8.04
CA CYS A 81 -16.75 3.05 -8.01
C CYS A 81 -17.89 3.37 -8.98
N GLU A 82 -18.31 4.64 -9.06
CA GLU A 82 -19.29 5.12 -10.02
C GLU A 82 -18.82 4.92 -11.46
N LYS A 83 -17.60 5.36 -11.79
CA LYS A 83 -17.05 5.29 -13.16
C LYS A 83 -16.81 3.86 -13.63
N TYR A 84 -16.35 2.97 -12.75
CA TYR A 84 -15.95 1.60 -13.07
C TYR A 84 -16.99 0.56 -12.66
N ASN A 85 -18.21 1.00 -12.30
CA ASN A 85 -19.34 0.14 -11.94
C ASN A 85 -18.96 -0.90 -10.87
N VAL A 86 -18.40 -0.43 -9.76
CA VAL A 86 -18.09 -1.24 -8.58
C VAL A 86 -19.15 -0.98 -7.52
N SER A 87 -19.96 -2.01 -7.26
CA SER A 87 -21.06 -1.93 -6.29
C SER A 87 -20.57 -1.94 -4.84
N ARG A 88 -21.44 -1.54 -3.92
CA ARG A 88 -21.23 -1.68 -2.48
C ARG A 88 -20.99 -3.14 -2.07
N GLU A 89 -21.77 -4.06 -2.62
CA GLU A 89 -21.67 -5.48 -2.31
C GLU A 89 -20.31 -6.06 -2.73
N GLU A 90 -19.81 -5.71 -3.92
CA GLU A 90 -18.48 -6.12 -4.37
C GLU A 90 -17.37 -5.63 -3.43
N GLN A 91 -17.48 -4.39 -2.93
CA GLN A 91 -16.52 -3.82 -1.98
C GLN A 91 -16.51 -4.55 -0.64
N ASP A 92 -17.69 -4.83 -0.10
CA ASP A 92 -17.84 -5.49 1.19
C ASP A 92 -17.42 -6.96 1.10
N ARG A 93 -17.72 -7.66 0.00
CA ARG A 93 -17.24 -9.02 -0.23
C ARG A 93 -15.72 -9.07 -0.35
N TYR A 94 -15.11 -8.13 -1.05
CA TYR A 94 -13.66 -8.06 -1.16
C TYR A 94 -13.00 -7.74 0.18
N ALA A 95 -13.56 -6.80 0.95
CA ALA A 95 -13.08 -6.48 2.29
C ALA A 95 -13.15 -7.71 3.21
N ALA A 96 -14.28 -8.43 3.24
CA ALA A 96 -14.43 -9.66 4.01
C ALA A 96 -13.34 -10.68 3.65
N LEU A 97 -13.06 -10.87 2.35
CA LEU A 97 -12.00 -11.75 1.87
C LEU A 97 -10.60 -11.29 2.32
N SER A 98 -10.30 -9.99 2.29
CA SER A 98 -9.03 -9.44 2.79
C SER A 98 -8.84 -9.71 4.28
N TYR A 99 -9.87 -9.47 5.11
CA TYR A 99 -9.85 -9.80 6.55
C TYR A 99 -9.69 -11.30 6.80
N GLU A 100 -10.42 -12.15 6.09
CA GLU A 100 -10.30 -13.61 6.19
C GLU A 100 -8.87 -14.08 5.88
N ARG A 101 -8.28 -13.57 4.79
CA ARG A 101 -6.92 -13.93 4.37
C ARG A 101 -5.87 -13.44 5.36
N ALA A 102 -5.99 -12.21 5.86
CA ALA A 102 -5.07 -11.65 6.86
C ALA A 102 -5.11 -12.46 8.16
N LEU A 103 -6.30 -12.76 8.67
CA LEU A 103 -6.47 -13.58 9.88
C LEU A 103 -5.89 -14.99 9.70
N ARG A 104 -6.16 -15.63 8.55
CA ARG A 104 -5.59 -16.95 8.22
C ARG A 104 -4.07 -16.89 8.10
N ALA A 105 -3.52 -15.85 7.50
CA ALA A 105 -2.08 -15.68 7.35
C ALA A 105 -1.38 -15.48 8.70
N ILE A 106 -1.99 -14.71 9.61
CA ILE A 106 -1.52 -14.54 11.00
C ILE A 106 -1.57 -15.89 11.74
N GLU A 107 -2.71 -16.59 11.71
CA GLU A 107 -2.88 -17.88 12.39
C GLU A 107 -1.88 -18.93 11.88
N ALA A 108 -1.63 -18.96 10.57
CA ALA A 108 -0.65 -19.84 9.94
C ALA A 108 0.82 -19.38 10.13
N GLY A 109 1.06 -18.27 10.84
CA GLY A 109 2.41 -17.75 11.09
C GLY A 109 3.13 -17.22 9.86
N LYS A 110 2.42 -16.88 8.78
CA LYS A 110 3.05 -16.47 7.50
C LYS A 110 3.85 -15.17 7.60
N PHE A 111 3.49 -14.27 8.51
CA PHE A 111 4.19 -13.00 8.70
C PHE A 111 5.39 -13.09 9.67
N LYS A 112 5.61 -14.23 10.33
CA LYS A 112 6.65 -14.34 11.36
C LYS A 112 8.07 -14.17 10.83
N GLU A 113 8.31 -14.49 9.56
CA GLU A 113 9.63 -14.30 8.93
C GLU A 113 9.86 -12.87 8.43
N GLU A 114 8.81 -12.10 8.20
CA GLU A 114 8.91 -10.73 7.66
C GLU A 114 8.81 -9.64 8.73
N ILE A 115 8.22 -9.95 9.89
CA ILE A 115 8.05 -9.01 11.01
C ILE A 115 9.27 -9.05 11.94
N VAL A 116 9.89 -7.87 12.13
CA VAL A 116 10.86 -7.64 13.21
C VAL A 116 10.12 -7.12 14.45
N PRO A 117 10.19 -7.79 15.62
CA PRO A 117 9.50 -7.34 16.82
C PRO A 117 9.97 -5.96 17.31
N VAL A 118 9.03 -5.10 17.68
CA VAL A 118 9.30 -3.79 18.27
C VAL A 118 9.14 -3.88 19.78
N THR A 119 10.22 -3.57 20.52
CA THR A 119 10.17 -3.52 21.99
C THR A 119 9.78 -2.12 22.46
N ILE A 120 8.62 -2.00 23.09
CA ILE A 120 8.08 -0.76 23.63
C ILE A 120 8.43 -0.71 25.13
N ALA A 121 9.38 0.16 25.47
CA ALA A 121 9.79 0.38 26.85
C ALA A 121 8.69 1.12 27.62
N GLN A 122 8.23 0.54 28.74
CA GLN A 122 7.40 1.22 29.72
C GLN A 122 8.17 1.39 31.03
N LYS A 123 7.69 2.26 31.93
CA LYS A 123 8.38 2.58 33.19
C LYS A 123 8.72 1.37 34.06
N GLN A 124 7.95 0.28 33.96
CA GLN A 124 8.07 -0.89 34.82
C GLN A 124 8.27 -2.21 34.05
N ASN A 125 7.84 -2.28 32.79
CA ASN A 125 7.89 -3.48 31.95
C ASN A 125 8.17 -3.10 30.48
N SER A 126 8.52 -4.06 29.64
CA SER A 126 8.60 -3.89 28.18
C SER A 126 7.52 -4.72 27.50
N ILE A 127 6.82 -4.13 26.51
CA ILE A 127 5.87 -4.84 25.64
C ILE A 127 6.59 -5.18 24.34
N ILE A 128 6.46 -6.42 23.86
CA ILE A 128 6.92 -6.82 22.54
C ILE A 128 5.73 -6.74 21.59
N PHE A 129 5.83 -5.92 20.55
CA PHE A 129 4.87 -5.81 19.48
C PHE A 129 5.41 -6.54 18.24
N ASP A 130 4.82 -7.68 17.89
CA ASP A 130 5.32 -8.60 16.86
C ASP A 130 4.23 -9.17 15.94
N THR A 131 3.03 -8.60 16.01
CA THR A 131 1.83 -9.11 15.32
C THR A 131 0.98 -7.92 14.88
N ASP A 132 0.55 -7.92 13.61
CA ASP A 132 -0.36 -6.90 13.09
C ASP A 132 -1.67 -6.87 13.88
N GLU A 133 -2.02 -5.72 14.45
CA GLU A 133 -3.17 -5.56 15.36
C GLU A 133 -4.48 -5.20 14.65
N CYS A 134 -4.40 -4.74 13.40
CA CYS A 134 -5.55 -4.27 12.63
C CYS A 134 -6.54 -5.38 12.23
N PRO A 135 -6.09 -6.59 11.79
CA PRO A 135 -7.00 -7.65 11.40
C PRO A 135 -7.86 -8.15 12.56
N LYS A 136 -9.18 -8.16 12.35
CA LYS A 136 -10.19 -8.71 13.26
C LYS A 136 -11.30 -9.39 12.47
N PRO A 137 -12.01 -10.38 13.04
CA PRO A 137 -13.13 -11.03 12.36
C PRO A 137 -14.16 -10.01 11.89
N THR A 138 -14.25 -9.83 10.57
CA THR A 138 -15.08 -8.79 9.93
C THR A 138 -15.84 -9.41 8.76
N PRO A 139 -16.86 -10.24 9.03
CA PRO A 139 -17.60 -10.95 8.00
C PRO A 139 -18.48 -9.99 7.18
N TYR A 140 -18.91 -10.46 6.00
CA TYR A 140 -19.73 -9.68 5.08
C TYR A 140 -20.99 -9.10 5.75
N GLU A 141 -21.65 -9.85 6.63
CA GLU A 141 -22.86 -9.41 7.32
C GLU A 141 -22.61 -8.18 8.19
N THR A 142 -21.41 -8.09 8.79
CA THR A 142 -21.01 -6.91 9.56
C THR A 142 -20.75 -5.73 8.63
N LEU A 143 -20.02 -5.95 7.54
CA LEU A 143 -19.68 -4.93 6.56
C LEU A 143 -20.93 -4.33 5.89
N ALA A 144 -21.89 -5.17 5.51
CA ALA A 144 -23.13 -4.76 4.86
C ALA A 144 -23.98 -3.80 5.73
N THR A 145 -23.85 -3.87 7.06
CA THR A 145 -24.56 -2.96 7.97
C THR A 145 -23.89 -1.59 8.14
N MET A 146 -22.64 -1.44 7.70
CA MET A 146 -21.88 -0.21 7.92
C MET A 146 -22.44 0.95 7.09
N LYS A 147 -22.49 2.12 7.74
CA LYS A 147 -22.92 3.37 7.10
C LYS A 147 -21.81 3.90 6.17
N PRO A 148 -22.18 4.56 5.06
CA PRO A 148 -21.22 5.26 4.21
C PRO A 148 -20.43 6.30 5.01
N ALA A 149 -19.12 6.40 4.74
CA ALA A 149 -18.20 7.24 5.52
C ALA A 149 -17.98 8.64 4.93
N PHE A 150 -18.12 8.81 3.62
CA PHE A 150 -17.69 10.04 2.93
C PHE A 150 -18.81 10.79 2.20
N LYS A 151 -19.86 10.10 1.78
CA LYS A 151 -20.99 10.68 1.02
C LYS A 151 -22.29 10.01 1.44
N GLU A 152 -23.36 10.78 1.59
CA GLU A 152 -24.70 10.22 1.80
C GLU A 152 -25.11 9.34 0.61
N GLY A 153 -25.57 8.12 0.89
CA GLY A 153 -25.85 7.12 -0.14
C GLY A 153 -24.61 6.58 -0.85
N GLY A 154 -23.41 6.87 -0.36
CA GLY A 154 -22.14 6.37 -0.91
C GLY A 154 -21.93 4.87 -0.68
N VAL A 155 -20.90 4.33 -1.33
CA VAL A 155 -20.55 2.90 -1.29
C VAL A 155 -19.33 2.61 -0.39
N THR A 156 -18.57 3.64 -0.03
CA THR A 156 -17.37 3.52 0.81
C THR A 156 -17.72 3.58 2.28
N THR A 157 -17.23 2.63 3.07
CA THR A 157 -17.41 2.55 4.53
C THR A 157 -16.07 2.40 5.23
N ALA A 158 -16.07 2.52 6.56
CA ALA A 158 -14.87 2.26 7.35
C ALA A 158 -14.37 0.82 7.23
N GLY A 159 -15.24 -0.15 6.92
CA GLY A 159 -14.87 -1.56 6.82
C GLY A 159 -14.37 -1.98 5.43
N ASN A 160 -14.59 -1.16 4.40
CA ASN A 160 -14.09 -1.41 3.04
C ASN A 160 -13.06 -0.37 2.56
N ALA A 161 -12.52 0.40 3.51
CA ALA A 161 -11.40 1.32 3.36
C ALA A 161 -10.22 0.85 4.22
N SER A 162 -9.00 1.19 3.85
CA SER A 162 -7.83 0.88 4.67
C SER A 162 -7.84 1.59 6.01
N ILE A 163 -7.29 0.93 7.03
CA ILE A 163 -7.15 1.46 8.38
C ILE A 163 -5.96 2.43 8.44
N ILE A 164 -6.13 3.56 9.13
CA ILE A 164 -5.03 4.45 9.53
C ILE A 164 -4.12 3.67 10.48
N SER A 165 -2.85 3.52 10.12
CA SER A 165 -1.93 2.68 10.90
C SER A 165 -0.50 3.20 10.85
N ASP A 166 0.32 2.63 11.74
CA ASP A 166 1.72 2.96 11.94
C ASP A 166 2.59 1.76 11.52
N GLY A 167 3.76 2.02 10.95
CA GLY A 167 4.68 0.95 10.58
C GLY A 167 5.86 1.40 9.74
N ALA A 168 6.83 0.51 9.61
CA ALA A 168 7.98 0.67 8.73
C ALA A 168 8.33 -0.64 8.04
N ALA A 169 8.83 -0.54 6.80
CA ALA A 169 9.34 -1.67 6.04
C ALA A 169 10.60 -1.24 5.29
N ALA A 170 11.61 -2.10 5.27
CA ALA A 170 12.89 -1.82 4.64
C ALA A 170 13.46 -3.08 3.97
N LEU A 171 14.23 -2.85 2.91
CA LEU A 171 14.91 -3.85 2.12
C LEU A 171 16.37 -3.42 1.92
N VAL A 172 17.27 -4.39 1.84
CA VAL A 172 18.65 -4.18 1.42
C VAL A 172 18.74 -4.50 -0.07
N VAL A 173 19.00 -3.50 -0.89
CA VAL A 173 19.18 -3.64 -2.34
C VAL A 173 20.67 -3.61 -2.64
N MET A 174 21.17 -4.58 -3.39
CA MET A 174 22.59 -4.72 -3.70
C MET A 174 22.81 -4.98 -5.19
N SER A 175 23.99 -4.61 -5.70
CA SER A 175 24.44 -5.18 -6.97
C SER A 175 24.65 -6.68 -6.82
N GLU A 176 24.27 -7.46 -7.83
CA GLU A 176 24.38 -8.93 -7.78
C GLU A 176 25.82 -9.37 -7.50
N LYS A 177 26.79 -8.71 -8.16
CA LYS A 177 28.22 -8.93 -7.94
C LYS A 177 28.58 -8.73 -6.45
N ARG A 178 28.15 -7.63 -5.84
CA ARG A 178 28.47 -7.33 -4.45
C ARG A 178 27.80 -8.28 -3.47
N ALA A 179 26.56 -8.67 -3.73
CA ALA A 179 25.85 -9.67 -2.93
C ALA A 179 26.59 -11.02 -2.94
N LYS A 180 27.05 -11.47 -4.11
CA LYS A 180 27.85 -12.70 -4.26
C LYS A 180 29.21 -12.62 -3.55
N GLU A 181 29.93 -11.51 -3.69
CA GLU A 181 31.21 -11.29 -3.00
C GLU A 181 31.08 -11.37 -1.47
N LEU A 182 29.96 -10.90 -0.92
CA LEU A 182 29.68 -10.90 0.51
C LEU A 182 29.00 -12.18 1.01
N GLY A 183 28.68 -13.13 0.12
CA GLY A 183 27.97 -14.36 0.48
C GLY A 183 26.53 -14.14 0.94
N CYS A 184 25.89 -13.05 0.52
CA CYS A 184 24.50 -12.74 0.87
C CYS A 184 23.53 -13.70 0.17
N HIS A 185 22.48 -14.13 0.88
CA HIS A 185 21.34 -14.83 0.26
C HIS A 185 20.48 -13.84 -0.52
N ILE A 186 20.35 -14.05 -1.83
CA ILE A 186 19.55 -13.20 -2.72
C ILE A 186 18.11 -13.72 -2.70
N MET A 187 17.18 -12.92 -2.17
CA MET A 187 15.75 -13.27 -2.11
C MET A 187 15.07 -13.17 -3.49
N ALA A 188 15.43 -12.14 -4.27
CA ALA A 188 14.93 -11.90 -5.62
C ALA A 188 15.80 -10.86 -6.32
N THR A 189 15.62 -10.74 -7.63
CA THR A 189 16.16 -9.70 -8.49
C THR A 189 15.08 -8.68 -8.84
N ILE A 190 15.46 -7.40 -8.93
CA ILE A 190 14.54 -6.32 -9.30
C ILE A 190 14.47 -6.24 -10.84
N GLY A 191 13.28 -6.41 -11.39
CA GLY A 191 12.99 -6.29 -12.82
C GLY A 191 12.56 -4.87 -13.21
N ALA A 192 11.68 -4.78 -14.20
CA ALA A 192 11.13 -3.53 -14.68
C ALA A 192 10.37 -2.80 -13.59
N GLN A 193 10.41 -1.49 -13.74
CA GLN A 193 9.72 -0.54 -12.90
C GLN A 193 9.02 0.49 -13.80
N ALA A 194 7.82 0.90 -13.40
CA ALA A 194 7.03 1.88 -14.12
C ALA A 194 6.26 2.82 -13.18
N SER A 195 5.89 3.98 -13.71
CA SER A 195 4.91 4.88 -13.12
C SER A 195 3.97 5.38 -14.20
N ALA A 196 2.72 5.63 -13.83
CA ALA A 196 1.70 6.18 -14.72
C ALA A 196 0.78 7.12 -13.95
N GLY A 197 0.37 8.20 -14.61
CA GLY A 197 -0.55 9.19 -14.06
C GLY A 197 -1.95 9.06 -14.64
N ILE A 198 -2.94 9.46 -13.86
CA ILE A 198 -4.35 9.62 -14.25
C ILE A 198 -4.88 10.91 -13.62
N ASP A 199 -6.05 11.39 -14.06
CA ASP A 199 -6.76 12.49 -13.41
C ASP A 199 -6.86 12.23 -11.89
N MET A 200 -6.47 13.22 -11.07
CA MET A 200 -6.29 13.08 -9.63
C MET A 200 -7.55 12.57 -8.93
N LYS A 201 -8.74 12.92 -9.43
CA LYS A 201 -9.99 12.43 -8.83
C LYS A 201 -10.21 10.92 -9.00
N TYR A 202 -9.51 10.29 -9.94
CA TYR A 202 -9.52 8.84 -10.19
C TYR A 202 -8.19 8.17 -9.81
N VAL A 203 -7.37 8.81 -8.98
CA VAL A 203 -6.01 8.36 -8.64
C VAL A 203 -5.95 6.91 -8.16
N LEU A 204 -6.97 6.44 -7.45
CA LEU A 204 -7.01 5.09 -6.91
C LEU A 204 -6.98 4.01 -8.00
N MET A 205 -7.39 4.35 -9.23
CA MET A 205 -7.39 3.48 -10.40
C MET A 205 -6.12 3.58 -11.24
N ALA A 206 -5.16 4.44 -10.91
CA ALA A 206 -3.89 4.57 -11.64
C ALA A 206 -3.10 3.25 -11.88
N PRO A 207 -3.18 2.21 -11.02
CA PRO A 207 -2.57 0.91 -11.30
C PRO A 207 -2.98 0.27 -12.62
N ILE A 208 -4.18 0.55 -13.15
CA ILE A 208 -4.61 0.04 -14.47
C ILE A 208 -3.70 0.51 -15.61
N LEU A 209 -2.95 1.60 -15.41
CA LEU A 209 -2.00 2.14 -16.37
C LEU A 209 -0.56 1.74 -16.04
N ALA A 210 -0.20 1.75 -14.75
CA ALA A 210 1.17 1.45 -14.31
C ALA A 210 1.53 -0.03 -14.49
N ILE A 211 0.61 -0.96 -14.19
CA ILE A 211 0.84 -2.40 -14.28
C ILE A 211 1.12 -2.83 -15.72
N PRO A 212 0.24 -2.55 -16.73
CA PRO A 212 0.52 -2.93 -18.11
C PRO A 212 1.78 -2.27 -18.67
N LYS A 213 2.06 -1.01 -18.28
CA LYS A 213 3.29 -0.32 -18.67
C LYS A 213 4.54 -1.02 -18.13
N CYS A 214 4.50 -1.51 -16.89
CA CYS A 214 5.59 -2.27 -16.28
C CYS A 214 5.81 -3.60 -17.00
N LEU A 215 4.74 -4.37 -17.20
CA LEU A 215 4.77 -5.66 -17.90
C LEU A 215 5.29 -5.54 -19.32
N LYS A 216 4.82 -4.53 -20.07
CA LYS A 216 5.33 -4.24 -21.43
C LYS A 216 6.82 -3.92 -21.43
N LYS A 217 7.31 -3.20 -20.42
CA LYS A 217 8.74 -2.87 -20.29
C LYS A 217 9.59 -4.11 -19.95
N GLU A 218 9.03 -5.03 -19.17
CA GLU A 218 9.67 -6.32 -18.85
C GLU A 218 9.64 -7.31 -20.02
N GLY A 219 8.67 -7.15 -20.94
CA GLY A 219 8.45 -8.06 -22.06
C GLY A 219 7.67 -9.32 -21.68
N ILE A 220 6.84 -9.25 -20.64
CA ILE A 220 5.96 -10.35 -20.19
C ILE A 220 4.49 -9.94 -20.23
N SER A 221 3.61 -10.93 -20.19
CA SER A 221 2.16 -10.76 -20.12
C SER A 221 1.65 -10.77 -18.67
N LEU A 222 0.38 -10.41 -18.49
CA LEU A 222 -0.27 -10.44 -17.18
C LEU A 222 -0.35 -11.87 -16.62
N THR A 223 -0.50 -12.87 -17.49
CA THR A 223 -0.64 -14.29 -17.11
C THR A 223 0.67 -14.90 -16.62
N ASP A 224 1.81 -14.31 -16.98
CA ASP A 224 3.14 -14.75 -16.55
C ASP A 224 3.44 -14.37 -15.09
N VAL A 225 2.66 -13.47 -14.50
CA VAL A 225 2.83 -13.08 -13.08
C VAL A 225 2.16 -14.13 -12.19
N ASP A 226 2.92 -14.64 -11.23
CA ASP A 226 2.46 -15.63 -10.27
C ASP A 226 1.65 -15.01 -9.14
N LEU A 227 2.16 -13.90 -8.58
CA LEU A 227 1.56 -13.19 -7.45
C LEU A 227 1.59 -11.68 -7.65
N PHE A 228 0.52 -11.04 -7.19
CA PHE A 228 0.36 -9.60 -7.17
C PHE A 228 0.13 -9.13 -5.74
N GLU A 229 0.87 -8.10 -5.35
CA GLU A 229 0.55 -7.29 -4.19
C GLU A 229 0.12 -5.90 -4.67
N ILE A 230 -1.18 -5.65 -4.69
CA ILE A 230 -1.79 -4.39 -5.10
C ILE A 230 -2.38 -3.73 -3.86
N ASN A 231 -1.80 -2.61 -3.43
CA ASN A 231 -2.18 -1.98 -2.17
C ASN A 231 -3.67 -1.59 -2.14
N GLU A 232 -4.37 -2.08 -1.13
CA GLU A 232 -5.81 -1.87 -0.92
C GLU A 232 -6.05 -0.55 -0.17
N ALA A 233 -5.88 0.61 -0.82
CA ALA A 233 -6.30 1.87 -0.18
C ALA A 233 -7.81 1.86 0.10
N PHE A 234 -8.58 1.30 -0.85
CA PHE A 234 -10.02 1.05 -0.73
C PHE A 234 -10.37 -0.21 -1.50
N SER A 235 -11.27 -1.05 -0.98
CA SER A 235 -11.77 -2.24 -1.68
C SER A 235 -12.35 -1.90 -3.05
N GLY A 236 -13.03 -0.76 -3.18
CA GLY A 236 -13.63 -0.30 -4.43
C GLY A 236 -12.61 -0.15 -5.54
N SER A 237 -11.52 0.55 -5.26
CA SER A 237 -10.41 0.70 -6.19
C SER A 237 -9.72 -0.63 -6.52
N THR A 238 -9.52 -1.51 -5.54
CA THR A 238 -8.87 -2.80 -5.80
C THR A 238 -9.72 -3.69 -6.69
N VAL A 239 -11.03 -3.79 -6.40
CA VAL A 239 -11.98 -4.52 -7.26
C VAL A 239 -12.02 -3.91 -8.65
N GLY A 240 -12.06 -2.58 -8.76
CA GLY A 240 -12.01 -1.87 -10.04
C GLY A 240 -10.77 -2.25 -10.84
N VAL A 241 -9.57 -2.17 -10.25
CA VAL A 241 -8.31 -2.53 -10.90
C VAL A 241 -8.32 -4.00 -11.35
N MET A 242 -8.81 -4.90 -10.51
CA MET A 242 -8.90 -6.32 -10.85
C MET A 242 -9.85 -6.59 -12.02
N LYS A 243 -11.02 -5.92 -12.06
CA LYS A 243 -11.98 -6.05 -13.17
C LYS A 243 -11.40 -5.52 -14.48
N GLU A 244 -10.84 -4.32 -14.45
CA GLU A 244 -10.29 -3.67 -15.65
C GLU A 244 -9.10 -4.43 -16.25
N LEU A 245 -8.27 -5.06 -15.40
CA LEU A 245 -7.12 -5.84 -15.84
C LEU A 245 -7.42 -7.34 -16.03
N GLY A 246 -8.58 -7.84 -15.59
CA GLY A 246 -8.90 -9.27 -15.61
C GLY A 246 -8.01 -10.10 -14.68
N LEU A 247 -7.69 -9.58 -13.49
CA LEU A 247 -6.83 -10.27 -12.52
C LEU A 247 -7.57 -11.39 -11.79
N ASP A 248 -6.90 -12.54 -11.63
CA ASP A 248 -7.37 -13.62 -10.78
C ASP A 248 -7.21 -13.25 -9.30
N SER A 249 -8.31 -13.24 -8.56
CA SER A 249 -8.33 -12.94 -7.12
C SER A 249 -7.48 -13.90 -6.30
N ASN A 250 -7.21 -15.11 -6.79
CA ASN A 250 -6.35 -16.09 -6.13
C ASN A 250 -4.85 -15.78 -6.26
N LYS A 251 -4.48 -14.79 -7.08
CA LYS A 251 -3.11 -14.31 -7.23
C LYS A 251 -2.87 -12.94 -6.58
N VAL A 252 -3.93 -12.20 -6.24
CA VAL A 252 -3.85 -10.83 -5.71
C VAL A 252 -4.03 -10.86 -4.19
N ASN A 253 -3.08 -10.29 -3.44
CA ASN A 253 -3.13 -10.10 -1.98
C ASN A 253 -3.56 -11.38 -1.25
N VAL A 254 -2.84 -12.47 -1.49
CA VAL A 254 -3.24 -13.83 -1.04
C VAL A 254 -3.16 -14.01 0.47
N ASN A 255 -2.43 -13.13 1.16
CA ASN A 255 -2.34 -13.06 2.62
C ASN A 255 -3.17 -11.91 3.22
N GLY A 256 -4.08 -11.31 2.44
CA GLY A 256 -4.81 -10.11 2.81
C GLY A 256 -3.99 -8.85 2.53
N GLY A 257 -4.66 -7.70 2.44
CA GLY A 257 -4.01 -6.43 2.14
C GLY A 257 -4.41 -5.32 3.09
N SER A 258 -4.18 -4.07 2.68
CA SER A 258 -4.31 -2.89 3.54
C SER A 258 -5.70 -2.58 4.09
N VAL A 259 -6.78 -3.14 3.53
CA VAL A 259 -8.11 -3.04 4.16
C VAL A 259 -8.10 -3.76 5.51
N ALA A 260 -7.40 -4.89 5.62
CA ALA A 260 -7.27 -5.65 6.85
C ALA A 260 -6.03 -5.29 7.68
N LEU A 261 -4.88 -5.16 7.02
CA LEU A 261 -3.56 -4.98 7.65
C LEU A 261 -3.24 -3.51 7.97
N GLY A 262 -4.00 -2.56 7.41
CA GLY A 262 -3.74 -1.12 7.53
C GLY A 262 -2.84 -0.55 6.43
N HIS A 263 -2.81 0.78 6.37
CA HIS A 263 -2.12 1.55 5.34
C HIS A 263 -1.23 2.67 5.94
N PRO A 264 -0.05 2.33 6.49
CA PRO A 264 0.93 3.34 6.89
C PRO A 264 1.50 3.98 5.62
N ILE A 265 1.05 5.18 5.27
CA ILE A 265 1.20 5.79 3.92
C ILE A 265 2.63 5.65 3.39
N GLY A 266 3.62 6.23 4.08
CA GLY A 266 5.01 6.23 3.66
C GLY A 266 5.66 4.85 3.57
N ALA A 267 5.20 3.88 4.38
CA ALA A 267 5.74 2.53 4.45
C ALA A 267 5.06 1.53 3.50
N SER A 268 3.80 1.78 3.13
CA SER A 268 2.94 0.78 2.49
C SER A 268 3.51 0.20 1.20
N GLY A 269 4.13 1.03 0.36
CA GLY A 269 4.79 0.55 -0.85
C GLY A 269 5.94 -0.42 -0.61
N ALA A 270 6.70 -0.24 0.47
CA ALA A 270 7.76 -1.19 0.85
C ALA A 270 7.16 -2.43 1.53
N ARG A 271 6.12 -2.25 2.36
CA ARG A 271 5.45 -3.33 3.07
C ARG A 271 4.77 -4.32 2.12
N VAL A 272 4.05 -3.86 1.07
CA VAL A 272 3.53 -4.77 0.03
C VAL A 272 4.64 -5.59 -0.64
N LEU A 273 5.81 -4.98 -0.87
CA LEU A 273 6.91 -5.66 -1.52
C LEU A 273 7.55 -6.71 -0.60
N VAL A 274 7.69 -6.41 0.70
CA VAL A 274 8.16 -7.38 1.69
C VAL A 274 7.22 -8.59 1.73
N THR A 275 5.92 -8.38 1.89
CA THR A 275 4.93 -9.46 1.90
C THR A 275 4.96 -10.28 0.60
N LEU A 276 5.09 -9.62 -0.56
CA LEU A 276 5.23 -10.30 -1.86
C LEU A 276 6.44 -11.23 -1.90
N LEU A 277 7.62 -10.75 -1.48
CA LEU A 277 8.86 -11.52 -1.52
C LEU A 277 8.77 -12.77 -0.63
N HIS A 278 8.27 -12.62 0.59
CA HIS A 278 8.13 -13.74 1.52
C HIS A 278 7.10 -14.77 1.03
N GLU A 279 5.98 -14.34 0.45
CA GLU A 279 4.99 -15.28 -0.08
C GLU A 279 5.47 -15.96 -1.38
N MET A 280 6.23 -15.27 -2.23
CA MET A 280 6.89 -15.89 -3.39
C MET A 280 7.90 -16.96 -2.96
N ILE A 281 8.64 -16.73 -1.87
CA ILE A 281 9.52 -17.74 -1.29
C ILE A 281 8.71 -18.95 -0.80
N ARG A 282 7.65 -18.69 -0.01
CA ARG A 282 6.80 -19.73 0.60
C ARG A 282 6.09 -20.62 -0.41
N GLN A 283 5.61 -20.06 -1.53
CA GLN A 283 4.84 -20.77 -2.55
C GLN A 283 5.67 -21.25 -3.75
N ASP A 284 6.99 -21.08 -3.70
CA ASP A 284 7.89 -21.35 -4.83
C ASP A 284 7.47 -20.68 -6.14
N LYS A 285 7.17 -19.37 -6.06
CA LYS A 285 6.78 -18.53 -7.19
C LYS A 285 7.96 -17.70 -7.69
N HIS A 286 7.98 -17.46 -9.00
CA HIS A 286 9.15 -16.90 -9.67
C HIS A 286 8.94 -15.46 -10.11
N ILE A 287 7.72 -15.04 -10.47
CA ILE A 287 7.45 -13.67 -10.95
C ILE A 287 6.38 -13.01 -10.07
N GLY A 288 6.78 -11.94 -9.40
CA GLY A 288 5.88 -11.13 -8.58
C GLY A 288 5.77 -9.69 -9.09
N LEU A 289 4.61 -9.07 -8.83
CA LEU A 289 4.39 -7.66 -9.12
C LEU A 289 3.81 -6.93 -7.89
N ALA A 290 4.49 -5.89 -7.43
CA ALA A 290 3.98 -4.97 -6.42
C ALA A 290 3.51 -3.67 -7.09
N SER A 291 2.33 -3.18 -6.72
CA SER A 291 1.78 -1.93 -7.27
C SER A 291 0.91 -1.19 -6.26
N LEU A 292 0.87 0.14 -6.39
CA LEU A 292 -0.01 0.98 -5.60
C LEU A 292 -0.29 2.32 -6.27
N CYS A 293 -1.51 2.81 -6.10
CA CYS A 293 -1.86 4.21 -6.33
C CYS A 293 -1.18 5.10 -5.28
N LEU A 294 -1.06 6.39 -5.59
CA LEU A 294 -0.51 7.39 -4.68
C LEU A 294 -1.12 8.77 -4.95
N GLY A 295 -1.44 9.48 -3.87
CA GLY A 295 -1.98 10.84 -3.93
C GLY A 295 -1.14 11.77 -4.84
N GLY A 296 -1.82 12.64 -5.57
CA GLY A 296 -1.20 13.44 -6.66
C GLY A 296 -1.42 12.88 -8.06
N GLY A 297 -2.22 11.81 -8.21
CA GLY A 297 -2.69 11.33 -9.51
C GLY A 297 -1.79 10.30 -10.19
N GLU A 298 -1.02 9.49 -9.46
CA GLU A 298 -0.14 8.48 -10.06
C GLU A 298 -0.25 7.09 -9.41
N ALA A 299 0.45 6.12 -10.02
CA ALA A 299 0.79 4.84 -9.45
C ALA A 299 2.24 4.46 -9.76
N VAL A 300 2.80 3.57 -8.94
CA VAL A 300 4.08 2.89 -9.18
C VAL A 300 3.86 1.38 -9.27
N ALA A 301 4.60 0.71 -10.14
CA ALA A 301 4.62 -0.75 -10.27
C ALA A 301 6.06 -1.24 -10.38
N LEU A 302 6.35 -2.37 -9.73
CA LEU A 302 7.67 -3.00 -9.67
C LEU A 302 7.53 -4.51 -9.86
N ILE A 303 8.32 -5.07 -10.78
CA ILE A 303 8.45 -6.51 -10.97
C ILE A 303 9.66 -7.01 -10.19
N VAL A 304 9.53 -8.18 -9.58
CA VAL A 304 10.63 -8.93 -8.95
C VAL A 304 10.64 -10.37 -9.46
N LYS A 305 11.84 -10.94 -9.57
CA LYS A 305 12.05 -12.31 -10.05
C LYS A 305 12.93 -13.11 -9.09
N ARG A 306 12.47 -14.27 -8.66
CA ARG A 306 13.21 -15.17 -7.75
C ARG A 306 14.33 -15.93 -8.46
#